data_AF-E4UWP7-F1
#
_entry.id   AF-E4UWP7-F1
#
_cell.length_a   1.000
_cell.length_b   1.000
_cell.length_c   1.000
_cell.angle_alpha   90.00
_cell.angle_beta   90.00
_cell.angle_gamma   90.00
#
_symmetry.space_group_name_H-M   'P 1'
#
loop_
_entity.id
_entity.type
_entity.pdbx_description
1 polymer ?
#
loop_
_entity_poly.entity_id
_entity_poly.type
_entity_poly.pdbx_seq_one_letter_code
_entity_poly.pdbx_strand_id
1 'polypeptide(L)'
;MSDDDDFMQDSDQEEYDFEYEDEDDDESGDIGIENKYYNAKQIKVDNPEEAIEEFLGVPALEQDKGDWGFKGLKQAIKLEFRLGRYEDAKLLTYVKSAVTRNYSEKSINNMLDYIEKSSDDEKAYHCMEKFYSLTLESFQNTNNERLWLKTNIKLAKLWLDKKEYAQLSKKLKELHKACQRPDGTDDPSKGTYSLEIYALEIQMYANTRNNKRLKALYQRALKVRSAVPHPKIMGIIRECGGKMHMSEENWKEAHSDFFESFRNYDEAGSMQRIQVLKYMVLATMLMKSDINPFDSQETKPYKDDPRVSGMTDLVDAFQRDDIHAYEAVLRNKPDLLEDHFIAENIGEVSRNMRTKAVMKLIQPYTRFTLAFVSKKLKISVTEVQDILSFLILNEELVNAKINEEDGIVEISRICNLDDDRSNALLLWNHNLKTLYDATFEHAEGFKPDHAYNMHPLMGGFGGMRFGHAYAHESIGLSSMGMGMGFGDRSFRQAKGKTGRPGWSKLAS
;
A
#
# COMPACT_ATOMS: atom_id res chain seq x y z
N MET A 1 -52.12 3.01 3.55
CA MET A 1 -51.81 2.44 4.87
C MET A 1 -50.30 2.32 4.88
N SER A 2 -49.69 3.19 5.66
CA SER A 2 -48.25 3.33 5.86
C SER A 2 -47.84 2.40 6.99
N ASP A 3 -46.54 2.10 7.04
CA ASP A 3 -45.77 1.56 8.16
C ASP A 3 -45.60 0.03 8.17
N ASP A 4 -44.44 -0.41 7.67
CA ASP A 4 -43.61 -1.48 8.25
C ASP A 4 -42.40 -1.70 7.33
N ASP A 5 -41.27 -1.03 7.62
CA ASP A 5 -39.90 -1.53 7.32
C ASP A 5 -38.80 -0.58 7.88
N ASP A 6 -39.05 0.06 9.03
CA ASP A 6 -38.02 0.76 9.83
C ASP A 6 -37.33 -0.23 10.80
N PHE A 7 -36.75 -1.31 10.26
CA PHE A 7 -35.95 -2.27 11.03
C PHE A 7 -34.50 -2.27 10.56
N MET A 8 -33.83 -1.13 10.76
CA MET A 8 -32.36 -1.02 10.74
C MET A 8 -31.94 0.01 11.79
N GLN A 9 -32.10 -0.35 13.08
CA GLN A 9 -31.33 0.30 14.13
C GLN A 9 -29.89 -0.17 13.99
N ASP A 10 -29.01 0.77 13.66
CA ASP A 10 -27.56 0.65 13.82
C ASP A 10 -27.28 0.08 15.21
N SER A 11 -26.94 -1.21 15.26
CA SER A 11 -26.25 -1.78 16.40
C SER A 11 -24.80 -1.32 16.32
N ASP A 12 -24.58 -0.02 16.56
CA ASP A 12 -23.40 0.36 17.30
C ASP A 12 -23.40 -0.51 18.54
N GLN A 13 -22.26 -1.14 18.83
CA GLN A 13 -22.03 -1.74 20.14
C GLN A 13 -22.14 -0.61 21.16
N GLU A 14 -23.37 -0.30 21.57
CA GLU A 14 -23.70 0.08 22.92
C GLU A 14 -23.16 -1.06 23.78
N GLU A 15 -21.86 -0.99 24.07
CA GLU A 15 -21.35 -1.36 25.37
C GLU A 15 -22.23 -0.57 26.33
N TYR A 16 -23.38 -1.17 26.67
CA TYR A 16 -24.22 -0.84 27.80
C TYR A 16 -23.30 -1.10 28.99
N ASP A 17 -22.42 -0.14 29.24
CA ASP A 17 -21.58 -0.03 30.41
C ASP A 17 -22.61 0.20 31.51
N PHE A 18 -23.11 -0.91 32.06
CA PHE A 18 -23.66 -0.92 33.40
C PHE A 18 -22.58 -0.26 34.24
N GLU A 19 -22.74 1.04 34.49
CA GLU A 19 -22.19 1.70 35.67
C GLU A 19 -22.78 0.87 36.83
N TYR A 20 -22.10 -0.23 37.17
CA TYR A 20 -22.11 -0.71 38.53
C TYR A 20 -21.64 0.51 39.30
N GLU A 21 -22.61 1.21 39.90
CA GLU A 21 -22.34 2.08 41.02
C GLU A 21 -21.45 1.24 41.92
N ASP A 22 -20.16 1.59 41.99
CA ASP A 22 -19.22 0.99 42.93
C ASP A 22 -19.79 1.33 44.33
N GLU A 23 -20.75 0.52 44.79
CA GLU A 23 -21.15 0.32 46.18
C GLU A 23 -20.00 -0.45 46.88
N ASP A 24 -18.79 0.08 46.79
CA ASP A 24 -17.74 -0.29 47.72
C ASP A 24 -17.95 0.61 48.95
N ASP A 25 -18.88 0.16 49.78
CA ASP A 25 -19.05 0.54 51.19
C ASP A 25 -17.74 0.23 51.93
N ASP A 26 -16.82 1.19 51.97
CA ASP A 26 -15.83 1.27 53.04
C ASP A 26 -16.12 2.54 53.86
N GLU A 27 -16.88 2.31 54.93
CA GLU A 27 -17.18 3.23 56.03
C GLU A 27 -15.89 3.85 56.60
N SER A 28 -15.48 5.01 56.13
CA SER A 28 -14.92 6.10 56.96
C SER A 28 -14.50 7.31 56.12
N GLY A 29 -15.29 8.38 56.13
CA GLY A 29 -14.88 9.62 55.47
C GLY A 29 -15.87 10.78 55.60
N ASP A 30 -15.70 11.57 56.66
CA ASP A 30 -16.18 12.95 56.87
C ASP A 30 -17.51 13.37 56.18
N ILE A 31 -18.63 13.23 56.91
CA ILE A 31 -20.03 13.52 56.49
C ILE A 31 -20.19 14.89 55.80
N GLY A 32 -19.31 15.86 56.10
CA GLY A 32 -19.34 17.19 55.48
C GLY A 32 -18.93 17.21 54.00
N ILE A 33 -18.04 16.31 53.58
CA ILE A 33 -17.47 16.26 52.22
C ILE A 33 -18.43 15.54 51.28
N GLU A 34 -19.03 14.44 51.76
CA GLU A 34 -20.03 13.66 51.04
C GLU A 34 -21.30 14.48 50.75
N ASN A 35 -21.80 15.24 51.73
CA ASN A 35 -22.96 16.10 51.54
C ASN A 35 -22.75 17.19 50.48
N LYS A 36 -21.55 17.77 50.39
CA LYS A 36 -21.22 18.75 49.34
C LYS A 36 -21.15 18.11 47.95
N TYR A 37 -20.60 16.89 47.85
CA TYR A 37 -20.56 16.16 46.59
C TYR A 37 -21.97 15.82 46.06
N TYR A 38 -22.88 15.34 46.92
CA TYR A 38 -24.26 15.06 46.51
C TYR A 38 -25.05 16.32 46.18
N ASN A 39 -24.81 17.43 46.89
CA ASN A 39 -25.40 18.72 46.56
C ASN A 39 -24.97 19.18 45.16
N ALA A 40 -23.67 19.13 44.86
CA ALA A 40 -23.14 19.42 43.53
C ALA A 40 -23.72 18.50 42.44
N LYS A 41 -23.95 17.21 42.76
CA LYS A 41 -24.56 16.23 41.84
C LYS A 41 -26.03 16.54 41.53
N GLN A 42 -26.77 17.15 42.46
CA GLN A 42 -28.14 17.62 42.20
C GLN A 42 -28.14 18.87 41.33
N ILE A 43 -27.25 19.83 41.64
CA ILE A 43 -27.15 21.12 40.94
C ILE A 43 -26.65 20.96 39.50
N LYS A 44 -25.92 19.88 39.17
CA LYS A 44 -25.32 19.66 37.83
C LYS A 44 -26.30 19.72 36.65
N VAL A 45 -27.58 19.42 36.89
CA VAL A 45 -28.62 19.39 35.85
C VAL A 45 -29.17 20.80 35.60
N ASP A 46 -29.31 21.59 36.67
CA ASP A 46 -29.94 22.90 36.63
C ASP A 46 -28.93 24.02 36.37
N ASN A 47 -27.78 24.02 37.06
CA ASN A 47 -26.72 25.03 36.95
C ASN A 47 -25.33 24.35 36.85
N PRO A 48 -24.83 24.09 35.63
CA PRO A 48 -23.56 23.38 35.45
C PRO A 48 -22.33 24.19 35.91
N GLU A 49 -22.38 25.53 35.88
CA GLU A 49 -21.26 26.38 36.34
C GLU A 49 -21.11 26.40 37.86
N GLU A 50 -22.22 26.49 38.59
CA GLU A 50 -22.24 26.47 40.05
C GLU A 50 -21.88 25.08 40.60
N ALA A 51 -22.32 24.03 39.90
CA ALA A 51 -21.91 22.66 40.20
C ALA A 51 -20.39 22.46 40.07
N ILE A 52 -19.73 23.09 39.09
CA ILE A 52 -18.27 23.02 38.93
C ILE A 52 -17.56 23.65 40.12
N GLU A 53 -17.98 24.83 40.58
CA GLU A 53 -17.37 25.49 41.74
C GLU A 53 -17.51 24.64 43.01
N GLU A 54 -18.69 24.06 43.24
CA GLU A 54 -18.90 23.13 44.35
C GLU A 54 -18.04 21.87 44.23
N PHE A 55 -17.94 21.25 43.03
CA PHE A 55 -17.08 20.10 42.79
C PHE A 55 -15.58 20.42 42.95
N LEU A 56 -15.12 21.62 42.59
CA LEU A 56 -13.76 22.09 42.81
C LEU A 56 -13.49 22.46 44.28
N GLY A 57 -14.53 22.78 45.04
CA GLY A 57 -14.49 23.04 46.47
C GLY A 57 -14.36 21.78 47.34
N VAL A 58 -14.81 20.62 46.87
CA VAL A 58 -14.68 19.32 47.57
C VAL A 58 -13.22 18.96 47.88
N PRO A 59 -12.27 19.02 46.91
CA PRO A 59 -10.84 18.85 47.15
C PRO A 59 -10.23 19.71 48.27
N ALA A 60 -10.68 20.96 48.42
CA ALA A 60 -10.10 21.90 49.39
C ALA A 60 -10.48 21.60 50.85
N LEU A 61 -11.47 20.74 51.05
CA LEU A 61 -11.98 20.35 52.38
C LEU A 61 -11.35 19.06 52.90
N GLU A 62 -10.69 18.29 52.03
CA GLU A 62 -9.91 17.11 52.40
C GLU A 62 -8.55 17.53 52.97
N GLN A 63 -8.26 17.16 54.23
CA GLN A 63 -6.93 17.36 54.83
C GLN A 63 -5.86 16.45 54.20
N ASP A 64 -6.25 15.22 53.89
CA ASP A 64 -5.48 14.26 53.09
C ASP A 64 -6.27 13.95 51.83
N LYS A 65 -5.60 13.97 50.67
CA LYS A 65 -6.26 13.76 49.38
C LYS A 65 -6.92 12.38 49.35
N GLY A 66 -8.24 12.34 49.28
CA GLY A 66 -9.07 11.13 49.36
C GLY A 66 -9.88 10.87 48.09
N ASP A 67 -10.75 9.86 48.16
CA ASP A 67 -11.55 9.38 47.03
C ASP A 67 -12.67 10.37 46.65
N TRP A 68 -13.19 11.15 47.59
CA TRP A 68 -14.25 12.13 47.35
C TRP A 68 -13.74 13.35 46.58
N GLY A 69 -12.54 13.84 46.89
CA GLY A 69 -11.86 14.86 46.10
C GLY A 69 -11.63 14.42 44.64
N PHE A 70 -11.27 13.15 44.43
CA PHE A 70 -11.11 12.60 43.08
C PHE A 70 -12.44 12.43 42.32
N LYS A 71 -13.49 11.93 42.99
CA LYS A 71 -14.85 11.83 42.41
C LYS A 71 -15.38 13.21 42.02
N GLY A 72 -15.17 14.23 42.88
CA GLY A 72 -15.54 15.63 42.60
C GLY A 72 -14.83 16.19 41.37
N LEU A 73 -13.50 16.08 41.32
CA LEU A 73 -12.70 16.55 40.18
C LEU A 73 -13.07 15.83 38.86
N LYS A 74 -13.39 14.53 38.91
CA LYS A 74 -13.85 13.77 37.74
C LYS A 74 -15.15 14.35 37.16
N GLN A 75 -16.11 14.71 38.02
CA GLN A 75 -17.37 15.31 37.57
C GLN A 75 -17.19 16.76 37.12
N ALA A 76 -16.37 17.55 37.83
CA ALA A 76 -16.01 18.90 37.41
C ALA A 76 -15.44 18.90 35.98
N ILE A 77 -14.50 18.01 35.67
CA ILE A 77 -13.89 17.91 34.34
C ILE A 77 -14.92 17.51 33.28
N LYS A 78 -15.80 16.54 33.55
CA LYS A 78 -16.87 16.19 32.60
C LYS A 78 -17.76 17.39 32.27
N LEU A 79 -18.07 18.22 33.27
CA LEU A 79 -18.88 19.43 33.09
C LEU A 79 -18.12 20.55 32.39
N GLU A 80 -16.86 20.79 32.73
CA GLU A 80 -15.98 21.79 32.10
C GLU A 80 -15.78 21.48 30.61
N PHE A 81 -15.59 20.21 30.25
CA PHE A 81 -15.50 19.79 28.84
C PHE A 81 -16.82 19.96 28.10
N ARG A 82 -17.97 19.74 28.75
CA ARG A 82 -19.30 20.02 28.17
C ARG A 82 -19.55 21.52 27.99
N LEU A 83 -18.96 22.37 28.83
CA LEU A 83 -19.10 23.83 28.80
C LEU A 83 -18.03 24.55 27.96
N GLY A 84 -17.07 23.81 27.37
CA GLY A 84 -16.03 24.37 26.51
C GLY A 84 -14.96 25.18 27.25
N ARG A 85 -14.85 25.02 28.56
CA ARG A 85 -13.87 25.68 29.44
C ARG A 85 -12.74 24.70 29.73
N TYR A 86 -11.55 25.01 29.22
CA TYR A 86 -10.46 24.03 29.10
C TYR A 86 -9.24 24.31 29.99
N GLU A 87 -9.35 25.21 30.98
CA GLU A 87 -8.15 25.78 31.64
C GLU A 87 -7.64 25.05 32.89
N ASP A 88 -8.46 24.27 33.62
CA ASP A 88 -8.05 23.77 34.94
C ASP A 88 -7.77 22.25 34.98
N ALA A 89 -6.57 21.86 34.56
CA ALA A 89 -6.07 20.49 34.68
C ALA A 89 -5.59 20.11 36.12
N LYS A 90 -6.33 20.50 37.17
CA LYS A 90 -5.99 20.22 38.59
C LYS A 90 -6.21 18.75 39.00
N LEU A 91 -6.92 17.95 38.21
CA LEU A 91 -7.17 16.53 38.49
C LEU A 91 -5.88 15.69 38.54
N LEU A 92 -4.89 15.99 37.71
CA LEU A 92 -3.67 15.18 37.61
C LEU A 92 -2.78 15.28 38.86
N THR A 93 -2.93 16.33 39.66
CA THR A 93 -2.29 16.42 40.99
C THR A 93 -2.93 15.53 42.05
N TYR A 94 -4.20 15.14 41.89
CA TYR A 94 -4.87 14.18 42.78
C TYR A 94 -4.53 12.73 42.43
N VAL A 95 -4.37 12.43 41.13
CA VAL A 95 -3.95 11.12 40.62
C VAL A 95 -2.63 10.64 41.24
N LYS A 96 -1.73 11.54 41.62
CA LYS A 96 -0.41 11.21 42.19
C LYS A 96 -0.45 10.64 43.62
N SER A 97 -1.54 10.81 44.37
CA SER A 97 -1.46 10.69 45.84
C SER A 97 -2.68 10.09 46.54
N ALA A 98 -3.87 10.12 45.94
CA ALA A 98 -5.11 9.75 46.66
C ALA A 98 -5.65 8.36 46.32
N VAL A 99 -5.39 7.86 45.10
CA VAL A 99 -6.22 6.80 44.51
C VAL A 99 -5.39 5.57 44.16
N THR A 100 -5.98 4.39 44.31
CA THR A 100 -5.38 3.13 43.85
C THR A 100 -5.07 3.15 42.35
N ARG A 101 -4.01 2.45 41.95
CA ARG A 101 -3.48 2.43 40.57
C ARG A 101 -4.51 1.96 39.53
N ASN A 102 -5.38 1.01 39.88
CA ASN A 102 -6.38 0.46 38.97
C ASN A 102 -7.58 1.40 38.79
N TYR A 103 -8.03 2.05 39.87
CA TYR A 103 -9.16 2.97 39.81
C TYR A 103 -8.82 4.26 39.06
N SER A 104 -7.59 4.77 39.25
CA SER A 104 -7.07 5.89 38.46
C SER A 104 -6.93 5.55 36.97
N GLU A 105 -6.48 4.33 36.62
CA GLU A 105 -6.40 3.87 35.24
C GLU A 105 -7.78 3.79 34.56
N LYS A 106 -8.78 3.16 35.20
CA LYS A 106 -10.15 3.13 34.67
C LYS A 106 -10.73 4.52 34.52
N SER A 107 -10.58 5.37 35.53
CA SER A 107 -11.12 6.72 35.51
C SER A 107 -10.49 7.59 34.42
N ILE A 108 -9.16 7.49 34.22
CA ILE A 108 -8.47 8.22 33.16
C ILE A 108 -8.87 7.69 31.78
N ASN A 109 -8.99 6.38 31.58
CA ASN A 109 -9.49 5.83 30.32
C ASN A 109 -10.91 6.34 30.02
N ASN A 110 -11.84 6.23 30.97
CA ASN A 110 -13.23 6.66 30.79
C ASN A 110 -13.33 8.18 30.56
N MET A 111 -12.47 8.99 31.20
CA MET A 111 -12.41 10.43 30.92
C MET A 111 -11.89 10.70 29.51
N LEU A 112 -10.83 10.02 29.08
CA LEU A 112 -10.29 10.16 27.74
C LEU A 112 -11.31 9.74 26.67
N ASP A 113 -12.01 8.63 26.87
CA ASP A 113 -13.05 8.15 25.96
C ASP A 113 -14.25 9.11 25.91
N TYR A 114 -14.62 9.72 27.04
CA TYR A 114 -15.67 10.74 27.10
C TYR A 114 -15.28 12.02 26.37
N ILE A 115 -14.04 12.48 26.55
CA ILE A 115 -13.52 13.66 25.87
C ILE A 115 -13.47 13.41 24.36
N GLU A 116 -12.94 12.27 23.93
CA GLU A 116 -12.86 11.87 22.51
C GLU A 116 -14.23 11.84 21.83
N LYS A 117 -15.29 11.39 22.52
CA LYS A 117 -16.67 11.41 22.01
C LYS A 117 -17.33 12.79 22.01
N SER A 118 -16.85 13.73 22.82
CA SER A 118 -17.53 15.02 23.07
C SER A 118 -16.87 16.20 22.36
N SER A 119 -15.81 15.99 21.58
CA SER A 119 -14.96 17.06 21.06
C SER A 119 -14.75 17.02 19.54
N ASP A 120 -15.47 17.88 18.81
CA ASP A 120 -15.21 18.20 17.39
C ASP A 120 -14.47 19.54 17.21
N ASP A 121 -14.18 20.27 18.29
CA ASP A 121 -13.61 21.63 18.25
C ASP A 121 -12.07 21.67 18.39
N GLU A 122 -11.39 22.53 17.62
CA GLU A 122 -9.92 22.71 17.69
C GLU A 122 -9.39 23.05 19.11
N LYS A 123 -10.17 23.78 19.90
CA LYS A 123 -9.84 24.13 21.29
C LYS A 123 -9.85 22.89 22.20
N ALA A 124 -10.81 21.99 21.98
CA ALA A 124 -10.92 20.74 22.72
C ALA A 124 -9.72 19.83 22.40
N TYR A 125 -9.25 19.81 21.15
CA TYR A 125 -8.03 19.07 20.78
C TYR A 125 -6.76 19.61 21.43
N HIS A 126 -6.59 20.94 21.54
CA HIS A 126 -5.44 21.50 22.26
C HIS A 126 -5.50 21.14 23.76
N CYS A 127 -6.69 21.19 24.36
CA CYS A 127 -6.88 20.73 25.73
C CYS A 127 -6.56 19.24 25.88
N MET A 128 -6.99 18.42 24.94
CA MET A 128 -6.77 16.98 24.94
C MET A 128 -5.27 16.65 24.81
N GLU A 129 -4.54 17.34 23.94
CA GLU A 129 -3.08 17.22 23.83
C GLU A 129 -2.36 17.61 25.13
N LYS A 130 -2.73 18.75 25.75
CA LYS A 130 -2.22 19.17 27.05
C LYS A 130 -2.54 18.15 28.14
N PHE A 131 -3.75 17.61 28.14
CA PHE A 131 -4.19 16.59 29.08
C PHE A 131 -3.38 15.32 28.91
N TYR A 132 -3.17 14.84 27.67
CA TYR A 132 -2.31 13.70 27.37
C TYR A 132 -0.85 13.95 27.80
N SER A 133 -0.27 15.12 27.51
CA SER A 133 1.11 15.43 27.90
C SER A 133 1.29 15.45 29.43
N LEU A 134 0.38 16.10 30.15
CA LEU A 134 0.41 16.17 31.61
C LEU A 134 0.18 14.78 32.23
N THR A 135 -0.71 13.99 31.63
CA THR A 135 -0.97 12.60 32.03
C THR A 135 0.29 11.75 31.88
N LEU A 136 1.00 11.90 30.77
CA LEU A 136 2.25 11.18 30.51
C LEU A 136 3.39 11.58 31.45
N GLU A 137 3.56 12.88 31.74
CA GLU A 137 4.53 13.37 32.73
C GLU A 137 4.23 12.82 34.14
N SER A 138 2.94 12.72 34.49
CA SER A 138 2.53 12.13 35.75
C SER A 138 2.86 10.63 35.82
N PHE A 139 2.66 9.89 34.72
CA PHE A 139 2.88 8.45 34.67
C PHE A 139 4.33 8.00 34.51
N GLN A 140 5.22 8.86 33.99
CA GLN A 140 6.67 8.54 33.90
C GLN A 140 7.27 8.20 35.27
N ASN A 141 6.72 8.75 36.36
CA ASN A 141 7.20 8.50 37.71
C ASN A 141 6.59 7.24 38.35
N THR A 142 5.50 6.69 37.80
CA THR A 142 4.70 5.62 38.44
C THR A 142 5.04 4.21 37.92
N ASN A 143 6.06 4.06 37.08
CA ASN A 143 6.53 2.77 36.52
C ASN A 143 5.40 1.92 35.90
N ASN A 144 4.52 2.58 35.15
CA ASN A 144 3.26 2.04 34.66
C ASN A 144 3.29 1.82 33.14
N GLU A 145 4.11 0.84 32.72
CA GLU A 145 4.48 0.65 31.31
C GLU A 145 3.27 0.42 30.38
N ARG A 146 2.27 -0.36 30.82
CA ARG A 146 1.06 -0.65 30.03
C ARG A 146 0.22 0.60 29.77
N LEU A 147 -0.12 1.34 30.82
CA LEU A 147 -0.93 2.55 30.72
C LEU A 147 -0.18 3.65 29.95
N TRP A 148 1.13 3.76 30.18
CA TRP A 148 1.99 4.66 29.44
C TRP A 148 1.97 4.35 27.93
N LEU A 149 2.11 3.08 27.53
CA LEU A 149 2.03 2.68 26.12
C LEU A 149 0.65 2.99 25.53
N LYS A 150 -0.45 2.59 26.20
CA LYS A 150 -1.82 2.82 25.72
C LYS A 150 -2.12 4.32 25.55
N THR A 151 -1.70 5.14 26.51
CA THR A 151 -1.90 6.60 26.48
C THR A 151 -1.10 7.25 25.36
N ASN A 152 0.16 6.84 25.16
CA ASN A 152 0.97 7.35 24.04
C ASN A 152 0.42 6.92 22.68
N ILE A 153 -0.12 5.71 22.54
CA ILE A 153 -0.73 5.24 21.29
C ILE A 153 -1.97 6.09 20.97
N LYS A 154 -2.81 6.41 21.96
CA LYS A 154 -3.95 7.33 21.77
C LYS A 154 -3.49 8.73 21.37
N LEU A 155 -2.47 9.28 22.02
CA LEU A 155 -1.87 10.56 21.62
C LEU A 155 -1.32 10.53 20.19
N ALA A 156 -0.68 9.42 19.80
CA ALA A 156 -0.18 9.24 18.45
C ALA A 156 -1.30 9.17 17.40
N LYS A 157 -2.45 8.56 17.72
CA LYS A 157 -3.67 8.60 16.88
C LYS A 157 -4.16 10.03 16.69
N LEU A 158 -4.26 10.81 17.77
CA LEU A 158 -4.66 12.22 17.71
C LEU A 158 -3.73 13.05 16.80
N TRP A 159 -2.42 12.88 16.92
CA TRP A 159 -1.46 13.56 16.03
C TRP A 159 -1.54 13.10 14.58
N LEU A 160 -1.89 11.83 14.32
CA LEU A 160 -2.12 11.33 12.98
C LEU A 160 -3.31 12.03 12.33
N ASP A 161 -4.41 12.20 13.07
CA ASP A 161 -5.63 12.86 12.61
C ASP A 161 -5.39 14.37 12.32
N LYS A 162 -4.60 15.03 13.17
CA LYS A 162 -4.12 16.41 12.94
C LYS A 162 -3.11 16.55 11.79
N LYS A 163 -2.60 15.45 11.25
CA LYS A 163 -1.52 15.42 10.25
C LYS A 163 -0.20 16.04 10.74
N GLU A 164 0.07 16.00 12.05
CA GLU A 164 1.32 16.48 12.66
C GLU A 164 2.43 15.41 12.59
N TYR A 165 2.89 15.13 11.37
CA TYR A 165 3.82 14.01 11.11
C TYR A 165 5.20 14.14 11.77
N ALA A 166 5.68 15.37 12.01
CA ALA A 166 7.00 15.60 12.59
C ALA A 166 7.07 15.20 14.08
N GLN A 167 6.03 15.54 14.85
CA GLN A 167 5.93 15.17 16.27
C GLN A 167 5.67 13.68 16.40
N LEU A 168 4.73 13.17 15.60
CA LEU A 168 4.36 11.75 15.53
C LEU A 168 5.58 10.87 15.25
N SER A 169 6.42 11.20 14.26
CA SER A 169 7.60 10.39 13.93
C SER A 169 8.63 10.31 15.07
N LYS A 170 8.80 11.38 15.86
CA LYS A 170 9.70 11.34 17.03
C LYS A 170 9.16 10.41 18.11
N LYS A 171 7.85 10.48 18.35
CA LYS A 171 7.18 9.70 19.39
C LYS A 171 7.00 8.23 19.02
N LEU A 172 6.72 7.90 17.76
CA LEU A 172 6.73 6.52 17.27
C LEU A 172 8.10 5.85 17.45
N LYS A 173 9.21 6.58 17.28
CA LYS A 173 10.56 6.05 17.56
C LYS A 173 10.78 5.75 19.05
N GLU A 174 10.22 6.57 19.94
CA GLU A 174 10.26 6.33 21.38
C GLU A 174 9.44 5.08 21.74
N LEU A 175 8.25 4.94 21.15
CA LEU A 175 7.36 3.79 21.36
C LEU A 175 7.95 2.48 20.83
N HIS A 176 8.57 2.50 19.64
CA HIS A 176 9.28 1.34 19.10
C HIS A 176 10.41 0.88 20.03
N LYS A 177 11.17 1.81 20.63
CA LYS A 177 12.21 1.47 21.60
C LYS A 177 11.63 0.86 22.88
N ALA A 178 10.47 1.31 23.33
CA ALA A 178 9.78 0.76 24.51
C ALA A 178 9.19 -0.65 24.27
N CYS A 179 8.88 -0.97 23.01
CA CYS A 179 8.36 -2.27 22.58
C CYS A 179 9.45 -3.27 22.17
N GLN A 180 10.69 -2.81 21.98
CA GLN A 180 11.85 -3.65 21.66
C GLN A 180 12.58 -4.10 22.93
N ARG A 181 13.09 -5.33 22.88
CA ARG A 181 14.00 -5.85 23.91
C ARG A 181 15.36 -5.16 23.80
N PRO A 182 16.19 -5.19 24.86
CA PRO A 182 17.56 -4.66 24.84
C PRO A 182 18.45 -5.28 23.73
N ASP A 183 18.06 -6.45 23.21
CA ASP A 183 18.71 -7.16 22.10
C ASP A 183 18.25 -6.69 20.70
N GLY A 184 17.38 -5.67 20.63
CA GLY A 184 16.83 -5.10 19.38
C GLY A 184 15.75 -5.94 18.70
N THR A 185 15.29 -7.02 19.33
CA THR A 185 14.18 -7.87 18.87
C THR A 185 12.85 -7.39 19.45
N ASP A 186 11.76 -7.48 18.65
CA ASP A 186 10.42 -7.11 19.11
C ASP A 186 9.96 -8.07 20.22
N ASP A 187 9.40 -7.54 21.31
CA ASP A 187 8.93 -8.36 22.42
C ASP A 187 7.59 -9.04 22.07
N PRO A 188 7.51 -10.38 22.03
CA PRO A 188 6.26 -11.08 21.74
C PRO A 188 5.13 -10.77 22.73
N SER A 189 5.47 -10.44 24.00
CA SER A 189 4.47 -10.08 25.01
C SER A 189 3.81 -8.73 24.75
N LYS A 190 4.51 -7.82 24.04
CA LYS A 190 4.03 -6.50 23.62
C LYS A 190 3.64 -6.48 22.15
N GLY A 191 3.54 -7.64 21.51
CA GLY A 191 3.29 -7.77 20.07
C GLY A 191 2.02 -7.05 19.59
N THR A 192 0.96 -7.03 20.40
CA THR A 192 -0.27 -6.28 20.09
C THR A 192 -0.03 -4.77 20.01
N TYR A 193 0.67 -4.19 20.99
CA TYR A 193 1.04 -2.77 20.96
C TYR A 193 2.02 -2.46 19.83
N SER A 194 2.98 -3.36 19.55
CA SER A 194 3.90 -3.21 18.42
C SER A 194 3.15 -3.14 17.09
N LEU A 195 2.15 -4.01 16.87
CA LEU A 195 1.31 -3.97 15.67
C LEU A 195 0.52 -2.66 15.56
N GLU A 196 -0.02 -2.15 16.65
CA GLU A 196 -0.68 -0.83 16.66
C GLU A 196 0.26 0.31 16.28
N ILE A 197 1.48 0.31 16.82
CA ILE A 197 2.50 1.31 16.49
C ILE A 197 2.89 1.20 15.01
N TYR A 198 3.08 -0.01 14.48
CA TYR A 198 3.34 -0.22 13.06
C TYR A 198 2.16 0.25 12.19
N ALA A 199 0.91 0.01 12.59
CA ALA A 199 -0.26 0.48 11.86
C ALA A 199 -0.31 2.01 11.74
N LEU A 200 -0.03 2.73 12.85
CA LEU A 200 0.04 4.20 12.84
C LEU A 200 1.18 4.71 11.97
N GLU A 201 2.35 4.08 12.04
CA GLU A 201 3.49 4.46 11.21
C GLU A 201 3.24 4.20 9.72
N ILE A 202 2.59 3.09 9.39
CA ILE A 202 2.19 2.74 8.02
C ILE A 202 1.15 3.74 7.50
N GLN A 203 0.12 4.10 8.29
CA GLN A 203 -0.86 5.12 7.90
C GLN A 203 -0.21 6.50 7.68
N MET A 204 0.74 6.89 8.54
CA MET A 204 1.51 8.12 8.34
C MET A 204 2.28 8.10 7.00
N TYR A 205 2.95 6.98 6.68
CA TYR A 205 3.69 6.86 5.42
C TYR A 205 2.80 6.73 4.19
N ALA A 206 1.61 6.15 4.32
CA ALA A 206 0.60 6.12 3.28
C ALA A 206 0.13 7.55 2.93
N ASN A 207 -0.17 8.36 3.95
CA ASN A 207 -0.58 9.76 3.76
C ASN A 207 0.54 10.65 3.19
N THR A 208 1.80 10.36 3.53
CA THR A 208 2.98 11.09 2.99
C THR A 208 3.51 10.53 1.67
N ARG A 209 2.86 9.50 1.10
CA ARG A 209 3.23 8.82 -0.16
C ARG A 209 4.68 8.30 -0.21
N ASN A 210 5.22 7.83 0.92
CA ASN A 210 6.58 7.28 0.97
C ASN A 210 6.59 5.74 0.90
N ASN A 211 6.42 5.21 -0.33
CA ASN A 211 6.23 3.77 -0.55
C ASN A 211 7.46 2.93 -0.16
N LYS A 212 8.68 3.45 -0.29
CA LYS A 212 9.92 2.73 0.06
C LYS A 212 9.98 2.39 1.55
N ARG A 213 9.66 3.36 2.41
CA ARG A 213 9.64 3.15 3.86
C ARG A 213 8.44 2.32 4.28
N LEU A 214 7.29 2.56 3.67
CA LEU A 214 6.06 1.79 3.91
C LEU A 214 6.32 0.29 3.68
N LYS A 215 6.96 -0.09 2.57
CA LYS A 215 7.30 -1.49 2.28
C LYS A 215 8.17 -2.14 3.34
N ALA A 216 9.21 -1.45 3.80
CA ALA A 216 10.10 -1.96 4.83
C ALA A 216 9.35 -2.17 6.17
N LEU A 217 8.43 -1.27 6.51
CA LEU A 217 7.61 -1.36 7.72
C LEU A 217 6.54 -2.44 7.60
N TYR A 218 5.89 -2.56 6.46
CA TYR A 218 4.90 -3.60 6.18
C TYR A 218 5.51 -4.99 6.32
N GLN A 219 6.68 -5.22 5.72
CA GLN A 219 7.42 -6.48 5.84
C GLN A 219 7.91 -6.76 7.27
N ARG A 220 8.09 -5.72 8.10
CA ARG A 220 8.37 -5.88 9.53
C ARG A 220 7.11 -6.23 10.31
N ALA A 221 6.00 -5.53 10.06
CA ALA A 221 4.71 -5.78 10.69
C ALA A 221 4.24 -7.23 10.49
N LEU A 222 4.41 -7.80 9.28
CA LEU A 222 4.07 -9.20 8.99
C LEU A 222 4.93 -10.23 9.74
N LYS A 223 6.13 -9.84 10.20
CA LYS A 223 7.02 -10.72 10.98
C LYS A 223 6.71 -10.71 12.47
N VAL A 224 5.96 -9.72 12.94
CA VAL A 224 5.60 -9.60 14.36
C VAL A 224 4.66 -10.75 14.71
N ARG A 225 5.14 -11.67 15.54
CA ARG A 225 4.32 -12.75 16.09
C ARG A 225 3.57 -12.19 17.30
N SER A 226 2.31 -11.80 17.10
CA SER A 226 1.38 -11.56 18.20
C SER A 226 0.59 -12.84 18.48
N ALA A 227 0.39 -13.18 19.76
CA ALA A 227 -0.43 -14.31 20.16
C ALA A 227 -1.90 -14.11 19.77
N VAL A 228 -2.39 -12.86 19.81
CA VAL A 228 -3.75 -12.47 19.40
C VAL A 228 -3.70 -11.03 18.83
N PRO A 229 -3.56 -10.85 17.51
CA PRO A 229 -3.73 -9.55 16.89
C PRO A 229 -5.21 -9.17 16.84
N HIS A 230 -5.54 -7.89 17.08
CA HIS A 230 -6.91 -7.40 16.92
C HIS A 230 -7.25 -7.29 15.42
N PRO A 231 -8.36 -7.89 14.94
CA PRO A 231 -8.69 -7.95 13.51
C PRO A 231 -8.67 -6.56 12.83
N LYS A 232 -9.32 -5.56 13.43
CA LYS A 232 -9.30 -4.16 12.93
C LYS A 232 -7.90 -3.60 12.62
N ILE A 233 -6.91 -3.84 13.48
CA ILE A 233 -5.54 -3.32 13.30
C ILE A 233 -4.83 -4.06 12.17
N MET A 234 -5.04 -5.38 12.08
CA MET A 234 -4.53 -6.18 10.96
C MET A 234 -5.16 -5.74 9.63
N GLY A 235 -6.46 -5.44 9.64
CA GLY A 235 -7.20 -4.91 8.50
C GLY A 235 -6.57 -3.63 7.94
N ILE A 236 -6.22 -2.67 8.82
CA ILE A 236 -5.56 -1.41 8.46
C ILE A 236 -4.18 -1.65 7.83
N ILE A 237 -3.37 -2.53 8.44
CA ILE A 237 -2.02 -2.85 7.95
C ILE A 237 -2.10 -3.46 6.55
N ARG A 238 -2.99 -4.44 6.36
CA ARG A 238 -3.21 -5.11 5.07
C ARG A 238 -3.80 -4.19 4.01
N GLU A 239 -4.72 -3.29 4.38
CA GLU A 239 -5.28 -2.30 3.45
C GLU A 239 -4.19 -1.39 2.89
N CYS A 240 -3.31 -0.88 3.76
CA CYS A 240 -2.19 -0.04 3.36
C CYS A 240 -1.15 -0.83 2.55
N GLY A 241 -0.94 -2.11 2.88
CA GLY A 241 -0.13 -3.05 2.09
C GLY A 241 -0.68 -3.21 0.67
N GLY A 242 -1.99 -3.42 0.53
CA GLY A 242 -2.67 -3.53 -0.76
C GLY A 242 -2.54 -2.26 -1.61
N LYS A 243 -2.76 -1.09 -1.00
CA LYS A 243 -2.57 0.22 -1.68
C LYS A 243 -1.12 0.42 -2.15
N MET A 244 -0.15 0.01 -1.35
CA MET A 244 1.27 0.02 -1.74
C MET A 244 1.54 -0.93 -2.90
N HIS A 245 1.07 -2.18 -2.86
CA HIS A 245 1.27 -3.15 -3.93
C HIS A 245 0.61 -2.69 -5.25
N MET A 246 -0.54 -2.02 -5.19
CA MET A 246 -1.17 -1.38 -6.36
C MET A 246 -0.27 -0.30 -6.96
N SER A 247 0.37 0.53 -6.13
CA SER A 247 1.32 1.54 -6.62
C SER A 247 2.62 0.97 -7.21
N GLU A 248 2.93 -0.30 -6.91
CA GLU A 248 4.07 -1.03 -7.50
C GLU A 248 3.64 -1.92 -8.68
N GLU A 249 2.39 -1.83 -9.14
CA GLU A 249 1.79 -2.67 -10.21
C GLU A 249 1.80 -4.18 -9.88
N ASN A 250 1.96 -4.54 -8.60
CA ASN A 250 1.91 -5.91 -8.11
C ASN A 250 0.46 -6.32 -7.80
N TRP A 251 -0.35 -6.48 -8.84
CA TRP A 251 -1.80 -6.74 -8.73
C TRP A 251 -2.16 -7.99 -7.92
N LYS A 252 -1.37 -9.06 -8.03
CA LYS A 252 -1.61 -10.34 -7.34
C LYS A 252 -1.47 -10.24 -5.83
N GLU A 253 -0.40 -9.59 -5.37
CA GLU A 253 -0.13 -9.39 -3.95
C GLU A 253 -1.15 -8.40 -3.37
N ALA A 254 -1.46 -7.33 -4.12
CA ALA A 254 -2.49 -6.37 -3.74
C ALA A 254 -3.87 -7.03 -3.50
N HIS A 255 -4.30 -7.90 -4.42
CA HIS A 255 -5.55 -8.64 -4.25
C HIS A 255 -5.56 -9.50 -3.00
N SER A 256 -4.49 -10.25 -2.75
CA SER A 256 -4.36 -11.08 -1.54
C SER A 256 -4.44 -10.23 -0.27
N ASP A 257 -3.77 -9.08 -0.25
CA ASP A 257 -3.76 -8.17 0.89
C ASP A 257 -5.12 -7.50 1.10
N PHE A 258 -5.81 -7.07 0.04
CA PHE A 258 -7.16 -6.53 0.17
C PHE A 258 -8.18 -7.60 0.61
N PHE A 259 -8.04 -8.85 0.16
CA PHE A 259 -8.89 -9.94 0.61
C PHE A 259 -8.70 -10.25 2.09
N GLU A 260 -7.44 -10.33 2.56
CA GLU A 260 -7.15 -10.48 3.99
C GLU A 260 -7.64 -9.27 4.80
N SER A 261 -7.46 -8.05 4.28
CA SER A 261 -7.96 -6.84 4.92
C SER A 261 -9.49 -6.84 5.06
N PHE A 262 -10.20 -7.24 4.00
CA PHE A 262 -11.65 -7.38 3.99
C PHE A 262 -12.14 -8.36 5.06
N ARG A 263 -11.55 -9.56 5.13
CA ARG A 263 -11.89 -10.55 6.17
C ARG A 263 -11.70 -10.01 7.59
N ASN A 264 -10.57 -9.33 7.83
CA ASN A 264 -10.30 -8.71 9.13
C ASN A 264 -11.28 -7.60 9.49
N TYR A 265 -11.75 -6.81 8.52
CA TYR A 265 -12.77 -5.78 8.76
C TYR A 265 -14.17 -6.35 8.92
N ASP A 266 -14.49 -7.44 8.24
CA ASP A 266 -15.76 -8.18 8.37
C ASP A 266 -15.87 -8.82 9.76
N GLU A 267 -14.81 -9.52 10.22
CA GLU A 267 -14.71 -10.06 11.58
C GLU A 267 -14.76 -8.97 12.66
N ALA A 268 -14.30 -7.75 12.34
CA ALA A 268 -14.36 -6.59 13.25
C ALA A 268 -15.67 -5.80 13.17
N GLY A 269 -16.59 -6.14 12.26
CA GLY A 269 -17.84 -5.39 12.06
C GLY A 269 -17.67 -3.96 11.52
N SER A 270 -16.49 -3.58 11.00
CA SER A 270 -16.20 -2.22 10.56
C SER A 270 -16.85 -1.87 9.22
N MET A 271 -17.37 -0.64 9.07
CA MET A 271 -17.91 -0.14 7.79
C MET A 271 -16.84 -0.02 6.69
N GLN A 272 -15.56 0.03 7.06
CA GLN A 272 -14.44 0.07 6.11
C GLN A 272 -14.37 -1.18 5.21
N ARG A 273 -15.03 -2.29 5.59
CA ARG A 273 -15.12 -3.49 4.73
C ARG A 273 -15.67 -3.18 3.34
N ILE A 274 -16.62 -2.25 3.23
CA ILE A 274 -17.26 -1.87 1.96
C ILE A 274 -16.26 -1.14 1.05
N GLN A 275 -15.44 -0.27 1.63
CA GLN A 275 -14.39 0.44 0.90
C GLN A 275 -13.31 -0.52 0.42
N VAL A 276 -12.83 -1.41 1.30
CA VAL A 276 -11.81 -2.41 0.93
C VAL A 276 -12.35 -3.39 -0.10
N LEU A 277 -13.64 -3.76 -0.03
CA LEU A 277 -14.27 -4.60 -1.05
C LEU A 277 -14.20 -3.96 -2.43
N LYS A 278 -14.46 -2.65 -2.55
CA LYS A 278 -14.28 -1.91 -3.82
C LYS A 278 -12.83 -1.99 -4.33
N TYR A 279 -11.84 -1.85 -3.43
CA TYR A 279 -10.42 -1.94 -3.81
C TYR A 279 -9.99 -3.34 -4.23
N MET A 280 -10.50 -4.37 -3.54
CA MET A 280 -10.26 -5.76 -3.88
C MET A 280 -10.78 -6.06 -5.29
N VAL A 281 -12.02 -5.66 -5.59
CA VAL A 281 -12.63 -5.88 -6.90
C VAL A 281 -11.85 -5.15 -8.01
N LEU A 282 -11.40 -3.93 -7.74
CA LEU A 282 -10.53 -3.18 -8.65
C LEU A 282 -9.22 -3.93 -8.93
N ALA A 283 -8.58 -4.49 -7.90
CA ALA A 283 -7.39 -5.31 -8.03
C ALA A 283 -7.66 -6.60 -8.83
N THR A 284 -8.83 -7.24 -8.66
CA THR A 284 -9.24 -8.41 -9.46
C THR A 284 -9.33 -8.09 -10.95
N MET A 285 -9.91 -6.93 -11.31
CA MET A 285 -9.98 -6.48 -12.71
C MET A 285 -8.60 -6.19 -13.30
N LEU A 286 -7.69 -5.58 -12.53
CA LEU A 286 -6.31 -5.31 -12.95
C LEU A 286 -5.45 -6.58 -13.10
N MET A 287 -5.72 -7.61 -12.28
CA MET A 287 -5.12 -8.94 -12.45
C MET A 287 -5.54 -9.65 -13.75
N LYS A 288 -6.51 -9.11 -14.50
CA LYS A 288 -7.11 -9.73 -15.69
C LYS A 288 -7.68 -11.12 -15.39
N SER A 289 -8.20 -11.32 -14.17
CA SER A 289 -8.82 -12.58 -13.79
C SER A 289 -10.26 -12.63 -14.28
N ASP A 290 -10.69 -13.77 -14.80
CA ASP A 290 -12.09 -14.01 -15.18
C ASP A 290 -12.96 -14.39 -13.98
N ILE A 291 -12.38 -14.54 -12.78
CA ILE A 291 -13.08 -14.97 -11.57
C ILE A 291 -13.91 -13.81 -11.02
N ASN A 292 -15.20 -14.04 -10.73
CA ASN A 292 -16.03 -13.01 -10.11
C ASN A 292 -15.66 -12.89 -8.63
N PRO A 293 -15.20 -11.73 -8.15
CA PRO A 293 -14.90 -11.52 -6.73
C PRO A 293 -16.14 -11.66 -5.84
N PHE A 294 -17.37 -11.55 -6.38
CA PHE A 294 -18.64 -11.71 -5.65
C PHE A 294 -19.16 -13.15 -5.56
N ASP A 295 -18.49 -14.12 -6.21
CA ASP A 295 -18.86 -15.53 -6.10
C ASP A 295 -18.27 -16.20 -4.83
N SER A 296 -17.38 -15.49 -4.11
CA SER A 296 -16.81 -15.97 -2.85
C SER A 296 -17.89 -15.99 -1.76
N GLN A 297 -17.77 -16.92 -0.81
CA GLN A 297 -18.77 -17.06 0.27
C GLN A 297 -18.84 -15.80 1.14
N GLU A 298 -17.72 -15.11 1.28
CA GLU A 298 -17.54 -13.91 2.10
C GLU A 298 -18.11 -12.64 1.44
N THR A 299 -18.09 -12.57 0.11
CA THR A 299 -18.48 -11.36 -0.65
C THR A 299 -19.88 -11.46 -1.25
N LYS A 300 -20.41 -12.67 -1.43
CA LYS A 300 -21.74 -12.92 -1.97
C LYS A 300 -22.87 -12.16 -1.25
N PRO A 301 -22.89 -12.03 0.09
CA PRO A 301 -23.93 -11.26 0.79
C PRO A 301 -23.94 -9.77 0.41
N TYR A 302 -22.81 -9.24 -0.05
CA TYR A 302 -22.62 -7.83 -0.35
C TYR A 302 -22.98 -7.45 -1.80
N LYS A 303 -23.35 -8.43 -2.63
CA LYS A 303 -23.64 -8.22 -4.05
C LYS A 303 -24.82 -7.29 -4.28
N ASP A 304 -25.84 -7.39 -3.42
CA ASP A 304 -27.08 -6.62 -3.54
C ASP A 304 -27.03 -5.27 -2.77
N ASP A 305 -25.89 -4.95 -2.11
CA ASP A 305 -25.74 -3.67 -1.38
C ASP A 305 -25.66 -2.50 -2.39
N PRO A 306 -26.52 -1.46 -2.28
CA PRO A 306 -26.50 -0.29 -3.16
C PRO A 306 -25.12 0.40 -3.24
N ARG A 307 -24.35 0.39 -2.15
CA ARG A 307 -23.01 1.00 -2.07
C ARG A 307 -21.97 0.26 -2.89
N VAL A 308 -22.21 -1.01 -3.20
CA VAL A 308 -21.30 -1.91 -3.95
C VAL A 308 -21.82 -2.22 -5.35
N SER A 309 -23.12 -2.05 -5.61
CA SER A 309 -23.77 -2.28 -6.91
C SER A 309 -23.00 -1.68 -8.10
N GLY A 310 -22.43 -0.48 -7.96
CA GLY A 310 -21.60 0.11 -9.02
C GLY A 310 -20.39 -0.73 -9.40
N MET A 311 -19.74 -1.34 -8.41
CA MET A 311 -18.59 -2.20 -8.61
C MET A 311 -19.00 -3.57 -9.16
N THR A 312 -20.15 -4.09 -8.76
CA THR A 312 -20.73 -5.32 -9.32
C THR A 312 -21.05 -5.16 -10.81
N ASP A 313 -21.69 -4.06 -11.20
CA ASP A 313 -21.99 -3.79 -12.61
C ASP A 313 -20.71 -3.64 -13.45
N LEU A 314 -19.65 -3.04 -12.89
CA LEU A 314 -18.35 -2.93 -13.55
C LEU A 314 -17.70 -4.30 -13.79
N VAL A 315 -17.72 -5.19 -12.78
CA VAL A 315 -17.22 -6.56 -12.91
C VAL A 315 -18.00 -7.33 -13.97
N ASP A 316 -19.33 -7.25 -13.94
CA ASP A 316 -20.18 -7.95 -14.90
C ASP A 316 -19.92 -7.47 -16.34
N ALA A 317 -19.71 -6.16 -16.54
CA ALA A 317 -19.31 -5.61 -17.82
C ALA A 317 -17.90 -6.04 -18.25
N PHE A 318 -16.95 -6.10 -17.30
CA PHE A 318 -15.59 -6.57 -17.53
C PHE A 318 -15.55 -8.04 -17.94
N GLN A 319 -16.28 -8.92 -17.26
CA GLN A 319 -16.36 -10.35 -17.58
C GLN A 319 -17.00 -10.63 -18.94
N ARG A 320 -17.97 -9.80 -19.36
CA ARG A 320 -18.63 -9.90 -20.67
C ARG A 320 -17.83 -9.26 -21.80
N ASP A 321 -16.70 -8.63 -21.50
CA ASP A 321 -15.90 -7.83 -22.43
C ASP A 321 -16.73 -6.72 -23.14
N ASP A 322 -17.69 -6.12 -22.44
CA ASP A 322 -18.58 -5.10 -23.00
C ASP A 322 -18.13 -3.68 -22.58
N ILE A 323 -17.42 -2.99 -23.48
CA ILE A 323 -16.98 -1.61 -23.25
C ILE A 323 -18.16 -0.64 -23.10
N HIS A 324 -19.24 -0.84 -23.86
CA HIS A 324 -20.34 0.13 -23.86
C HIS A 324 -21.11 0.08 -22.54
N ALA A 325 -21.31 -1.13 -22.01
CA ALA A 325 -21.85 -1.32 -20.66
C ALA A 325 -20.90 -0.72 -19.62
N TYR A 326 -19.60 -1.00 -19.71
CA TYR A 326 -18.59 -0.47 -18.79
C TYR A 326 -18.59 1.08 -18.75
N GLU A 327 -18.58 1.74 -19.91
CA GLU A 327 -18.65 3.21 -20.00
C GLU A 327 -20.00 3.76 -19.54
N ALA A 328 -21.10 3.02 -19.73
CA ALA A 328 -22.40 3.43 -19.22
C ALA A 328 -22.42 3.40 -17.69
N VAL A 329 -21.81 2.39 -17.06
CA VAL A 329 -21.71 2.29 -15.59
C VAL A 329 -20.89 3.45 -15.04
N LEU A 330 -19.73 3.76 -15.63
CA LEU A 330 -18.91 4.90 -15.21
C LEU A 330 -19.62 6.25 -15.37
N ARG A 331 -20.49 6.42 -16.38
CA ARG A 331 -21.30 7.64 -16.54
C ARG A 331 -22.46 7.73 -15.55
N ASN A 332 -23.09 6.60 -15.23
CA ASN A 332 -24.30 6.57 -14.41
C ASN A 332 -24.00 6.65 -12.91
N LYS A 333 -22.80 6.26 -12.48
CA LYS A 333 -22.41 6.19 -11.06
C LYS A 333 -21.14 7.01 -10.81
N PRO A 334 -21.23 8.36 -10.78
CA PRO A 334 -20.08 9.23 -10.51
C PRO A 334 -19.48 9.01 -9.12
N ASP A 335 -20.25 8.49 -8.17
CA ASP A 335 -19.84 8.14 -6.80
C ASP A 335 -18.62 7.20 -6.76
N LEU A 336 -18.41 6.40 -7.81
CA LEU A 336 -17.23 5.53 -7.93
C LEU A 336 -15.93 6.31 -8.15
N LEU A 337 -16.02 7.48 -8.77
CA LEU A 337 -14.89 8.36 -9.09
C LEU A 337 -14.61 9.39 -7.99
N GLU A 338 -15.48 9.52 -6.98
CA GLU A 338 -15.22 10.34 -5.79
C GLU A 338 -14.05 9.80 -4.98
N ASP A 339 -13.85 8.48 -4.96
CA ASP A 339 -12.68 7.87 -4.33
C ASP A 339 -11.44 8.08 -5.21
N HIS A 340 -10.54 8.91 -4.70
CA HIS A 340 -9.26 9.23 -5.35
C HIS A 340 -8.45 7.99 -5.73
N PHE A 341 -8.45 6.94 -4.88
CA PHE A 341 -7.69 5.72 -5.16
C PHE A 341 -8.29 4.92 -6.33
N ILE A 342 -9.62 4.89 -6.45
CA ILE A 342 -10.30 4.23 -7.57
C ILE A 342 -10.04 5.03 -8.85
N ALA A 343 -10.18 6.36 -8.79
CA ALA A 343 -9.97 7.25 -9.93
C ALA A 343 -8.56 7.16 -10.53
N GLU A 344 -7.51 6.99 -9.69
CA GLU A 344 -6.13 6.82 -10.17
C GLU A 344 -5.94 5.51 -10.96
N ASN A 345 -6.59 4.42 -10.55
CA ASN A 345 -6.36 3.07 -11.11
C ASN A 345 -7.39 2.64 -12.17
N ILE A 346 -8.58 3.25 -12.19
CA ILE A 346 -9.66 2.88 -13.13
C ILE A 346 -9.28 3.17 -14.60
N GLY A 347 -8.39 4.13 -14.82
CA GLY A 347 -7.86 4.44 -16.15
C GLY A 347 -7.10 3.26 -16.77
N GLU A 348 -6.36 2.50 -15.96
CA GLU A 348 -5.64 1.33 -16.44
C GLU A 348 -6.59 0.15 -16.73
N VAL A 349 -7.62 -0.04 -15.91
CA VAL A 349 -8.70 -1.00 -16.21
C VAL A 349 -9.40 -0.65 -17.52
N SER A 350 -9.72 0.63 -17.71
CA SER A 350 -10.33 1.14 -18.94
C SER A 350 -9.45 0.87 -20.16
N ARG A 351 -8.13 1.12 -20.04
CA ARG A 351 -7.16 0.84 -21.10
C ARG A 351 -7.09 -0.66 -21.43
N ASN A 352 -7.07 -1.52 -20.41
CA ASN A 352 -7.07 -2.98 -20.59
C ASN A 352 -8.33 -3.46 -21.32
N MET A 353 -9.50 -2.95 -20.93
CA MET A 353 -10.77 -3.25 -21.60
C MET A 353 -10.79 -2.80 -23.07
N ARG A 354 -10.35 -1.57 -23.34
CA ARG A 354 -10.26 -1.03 -24.70
C ARG A 354 -9.31 -1.85 -25.56
N THR A 355 -8.16 -2.22 -25.01
CA THR A 355 -7.15 -3.05 -25.68
C THR A 355 -7.72 -4.43 -26.05
N LYS A 356 -8.37 -5.11 -25.10
CA LYS A 356 -8.99 -6.43 -25.33
C LYS A 356 -10.09 -6.37 -26.40
N ALA A 357 -10.90 -5.32 -26.40
CA ALA A 357 -11.96 -5.17 -27.38
C ALA A 357 -11.46 -4.77 -28.77
N VAL A 358 -10.42 -3.92 -28.87
CA VAL A 358 -9.73 -3.66 -30.15
C VAL A 358 -9.23 -4.98 -30.70
N MET A 359 -8.55 -5.80 -29.89
CA MET A 359 -8.04 -7.10 -30.29
C MET A 359 -9.14 -8.05 -30.81
N LYS A 360 -10.27 -8.12 -30.09
CA LYS A 360 -11.44 -8.91 -30.50
C LYS A 360 -12.07 -8.41 -31.80
N LEU A 361 -12.09 -7.09 -32.02
CA LEU A 361 -12.67 -6.49 -33.22
C LEU A 361 -11.80 -6.70 -34.46
N ILE A 362 -10.46 -6.63 -34.32
CA ILE A 362 -9.53 -6.73 -35.45
C ILE A 362 -9.22 -8.18 -35.86
N GLN A 363 -9.42 -9.16 -34.98
CA GLN A 363 -9.10 -10.58 -35.20
C GLN A 363 -9.59 -11.15 -36.56
N PRO A 364 -10.80 -10.87 -37.07
CA PRO A 364 -11.24 -11.41 -38.36
C PRO A 364 -10.72 -10.63 -39.59
N TYR A 365 -10.15 -9.43 -39.43
CA TYR A 365 -9.77 -8.55 -40.53
C TYR A 365 -8.27 -8.64 -40.84
N THR A 366 -7.91 -8.53 -42.12
CA THR A 366 -6.52 -8.40 -42.59
C THR A 366 -6.15 -6.97 -42.91
N ARG A 367 -7.12 -6.15 -43.32
CA ARG A 367 -6.99 -4.72 -43.58
C ARG A 367 -8.19 -3.99 -43.00
N PHE A 368 -7.95 -2.92 -42.25
CA PHE A 368 -9.02 -2.10 -41.69
C PHE A 368 -8.59 -0.65 -41.52
N THR A 369 -9.54 0.27 -41.53
CA THR A 369 -9.30 1.71 -41.32
C THR A 369 -9.41 2.06 -39.84
N LEU A 370 -8.57 2.95 -39.33
CA LEU A 370 -8.63 3.43 -37.94
C LEU A 370 -10.00 4.05 -37.60
N ALA A 371 -10.60 4.76 -38.57
CA ALA A 371 -11.94 5.34 -38.44
C ALA A 371 -13.05 4.29 -38.23
N PHE A 372 -12.89 3.07 -38.77
CA PHE A 372 -13.84 1.97 -38.56
C PHE A 372 -13.83 1.51 -37.09
N VAL A 373 -12.64 1.31 -36.54
CA VAL A 373 -12.44 0.90 -35.13
C VAL A 373 -12.94 2.00 -34.19
N SER A 374 -12.57 3.26 -34.45
CA SER A 374 -13.02 4.42 -33.67
C SER A 374 -14.55 4.54 -33.62
N LYS A 375 -15.24 4.44 -34.77
CA LYS A 375 -16.71 4.50 -34.82
C LYS A 375 -17.37 3.35 -34.08
N LYS A 376 -16.82 2.13 -34.19
CA LYS A 376 -17.42 0.94 -33.59
C LYS A 376 -17.26 0.93 -32.06
N LEU A 377 -16.10 1.35 -31.55
CA LEU A 377 -15.80 1.36 -30.13
C LEU A 377 -16.16 2.68 -29.42
N LYS A 378 -16.47 3.74 -30.18
CA LYS A 378 -16.72 5.12 -29.68
C LYS A 378 -15.52 5.74 -28.97
N ILE A 379 -14.32 5.43 -29.45
CA ILE A 379 -13.04 5.93 -28.92
C ILE A 379 -12.41 6.89 -29.94
N SER A 380 -11.56 7.82 -29.50
CA SER A 380 -10.85 8.74 -30.40
C SER A 380 -9.89 7.98 -31.34
N VAL A 381 -9.67 8.52 -32.55
CA VAL A 381 -8.76 7.90 -33.53
C VAL A 381 -7.33 7.84 -33.00
N THR A 382 -6.90 8.89 -32.27
CA THR A 382 -5.56 8.96 -31.64
C THR A 382 -5.38 7.85 -30.61
N GLU A 383 -6.37 7.62 -29.75
CA GLU A 383 -6.27 6.57 -28.75
C GLU A 383 -6.28 5.16 -29.38
N VAL A 384 -7.04 4.96 -30.45
CA VAL A 384 -6.98 3.70 -31.22
C VAL A 384 -5.58 3.48 -31.80
N GLN A 385 -4.95 4.52 -32.35
CA GLN A 385 -3.58 4.45 -32.86
C GLN A 385 -2.57 4.14 -31.75
N ASP A 386 -2.71 4.76 -30.57
CA ASP A 386 -1.84 4.50 -29.41
C ASP A 386 -1.98 3.06 -28.90
N ILE A 387 -3.21 2.54 -28.81
CA ILE A 387 -3.48 1.16 -28.42
C ILE A 387 -2.88 0.18 -29.44
N LEU A 388 -3.06 0.43 -30.73
CA LEU A 388 -2.50 -0.44 -31.78
C LEU A 388 -0.97 -0.39 -31.80
N SER A 389 -0.37 0.78 -31.59
CA SER A 389 1.08 0.93 -31.48
C SER A 389 1.62 0.15 -30.28
N PHE A 390 0.93 0.22 -29.13
CA PHE A 390 1.26 -0.58 -27.95
C PHE A 390 1.15 -2.09 -28.20
N LEU A 391 0.09 -2.54 -28.89
CA LEU A 391 -0.10 -3.95 -29.26
C LEU A 391 0.96 -4.47 -30.24
N ILE A 392 1.43 -3.63 -31.16
CA ILE A 392 2.52 -3.96 -32.10
C ILE A 392 3.85 -4.09 -31.35
N LEU A 393 4.16 -3.13 -30.46
CA LEU A 393 5.40 -3.14 -29.68
C LEU A 393 5.48 -4.31 -28.68
N ASN A 394 4.34 -4.73 -28.12
CA ASN A 394 4.26 -5.89 -27.22
C ASN A 394 4.19 -7.24 -27.95
N GLU A 395 4.38 -7.27 -29.28
CA GLU A 395 4.35 -8.47 -30.11
C GLU A 395 3.01 -9.25 -30.10
N GLU A 396 1.93 -8.69 -29.54
CA GLU A 396 0.59 -9.30 -29.59
C GLU A 396 0.01 -9.24 -31.01
N LEU A 397 0.35 -8.19 -31.77
CA LEU A 397 0.01 -8.03 -33.19
C LEU A 397 1.25 -8.17 -34.07
N VAL A 398 1.67 -9.41 -34.28
CA VAL A 398 2.79 -9.74 -35.17
C VAL A 398 2.47 -9.31 -36.61
N ASN A 399 3.42 -8.63 -37.26
CA ASN A 399 3.36 -8.19 -38.66
C ASN A 399 2.24 -7.19 -39.02
N ALA A 400 1.72 -6.44 -38.03
CA ALA A 400 0.84 -5.33 -38.31
C ALA A 400 1.63 -4.06 -38.65
N LYS A 401 1.22 -3.37 -39.72
CA LYS A 401 1.79 -2.09 -40.17
C LYS A 401 0.69 -1.03 -40.20
N ILE A 402 0.99 0.13 -39.64
CA ILE A 402 0.09 1.29 -39.66
C ILE A 402 0.56 2.23 -40.77
N ASN A 403 -0.31 2.49 -41.74
CA ASN A 403 -0.13 3.58 -42.70
C ASN A 403 -0.86 4.81 -42.15
N GLU A 404 -0.11 5.81 -41.68
CA GLU A 404 -0.64 7.01 -41.05
C GLU A 404 -1.31 7.97 -42.06
N GLU A 405 -0.81 8.04 -43.29
CA GLU A 405 -1.36 8.92 -44.33
C GLU A 405 -2.77 8.47 -44.77
N ASP A 406 -2.94 7.16 -45.00
CA ASP A 406 -4.22 6.59 -45.41
C ASP A 406 -5.12 6.17 -44.21
N GLY A 407 -4.56 6.14 -42.99
CA GLY A 407 -5.23 5.65 -41.79
C GLY A 407 -5.63 4.18 -41.86
N ILE A 408 -4.87 3.37 -42.60
CA ILE A 408 -5.13 1.94 -42.82
C ILE A 408 -4.10 1.11 -42.05
N VAL A 409 -4.57 0.06 -41.39
CA VAL A 409 -3.73 -0.94 -40.74
C VAL A 409 -3.78 -2.22 -41.56
N GLU A 410 -2.61 -2.72 -41.94
CA GLU A 410 -2.46 -3.98 -42.66
C GLU A 410 -1.80 -5.02 -41.75
N ILE A 411 -2.50 -6.13 -41.53
CA ILE A 411 -1.97 -7.30 -40.81
C ILE A 411 -1.48 -8.30 -41.85
N SER A 412 -0.16 -8.40 -41.99
CA SER A 412 0.45 -9.33 -42.92
C SER A 412 0.50 -10.73 -42.32
N ARG A 413 -0.50 -11.55 -42.62
CA ARG A 413 -0.50 -13.00 -42.33
C ARG A 413 0.35 -13.78 -43.34
N ILE A 414 1.49 -13.22 -43.72
CA ILE A 414 2.43 -13.92 -44.60
C ILE A 414 2.93 -15.11 -43.79
N CYS A 415 2.70 -16.32 -44.30
CA CYS A 415 3.14 -17.53 -43.63
C CYS A 415 4.66 -17.45 -43.46
N ASN A 416 5.15 -17.54 -42.22
CA ASN A 416 6.58 -17.54 -41.86
C ASN A 416 7.43 -18.60 -42.60
N LEU A 417 6.82 -19.49 -43.39
CA LEU A 417 7.51 -20.47 -44.24
C LEU A 417 8.60 -19.86 -45.13
N ASP A 418 8.38 -18.68 -45.70
CA ASP A 418 9.38 -18.04 -46.57
C ASP A 418 10.51 -17.38 -45.78
N ASP A 419 10.20 -16.77 -44.63
CA ASP A 419 11.21 -16.18 -43.75
C ASP A 419 12.03 -17.26 -43.04
N ASP A 420 11.40 -18.32 -42.53
CA ASP A 420 12.07 -19.46 -41.90
C ASP A 420 12.99 -20.18 -42.91
N ARG A 421 12.52 -20.37 -44.14
CA ARG A 421 13.33 -20.92 -45.22
C ARG A 421 14.49 -20.01 -45.59
N SER A 422 14.25 -18.70 -45.69
CA SER A 422 15.29 -17.71 -46.00
C SER A 422 16.33 -17.63 -44.86
N ASN A 423 15.89 -17.67 -43.61
CA ASN A 423 16.75 -17.70 -42.42
C ASN A 423 17.58 -18.98 -42.35
N ALA A 424 16.99 -20.14 -42.67
CA ALA A 424 17.72 -21.41 -42.76
C ALA A 424 18.80 -21.38 -43.87
N LEU A 425 18.49 -20.80 -45.02
CA LEU A 425 19.46 -20.62 -46.11
C LEU A 425 20.58 -19.63 -45.75
N LEU A 426 20.26 -18.54 -45.04
CA LEU A 426 21.25 -17.58 -44.54
C LEU A 426 22.18 -18.22 -43.51
N LEU A 427 21.62 -19.00 -42.57
CA LEU A 427 22.41 -19.75 -41.59
C LEU A 427 23.32 -20.78 -42.27
N TRP A 428 22.82 -21.48 -43.27
CA TRP A 428 23.62 -22.42 -44.03
C TRP A 428 24.75 -21.73 -44.79
N ASN A 429 24.46 -20.60 -45.45
CA ASN A 429 25.47 -19.80 -46.15
C ASN A 429 26.54 -19.26 -45.18
N HIS A 430 26.13 -18.78 -44.00
CA HIS A 430 27.07 -18.36 -42.96
C HIS A 430 27.98 -19.50 -42.53
N ASN A 431 27.42 -20.68 -42.24
CA ASN A 431 28.21 -21.86 -41.85
C ASN A 431 29.15 -22.33 -42.96
N LEU A 432 28.71 -22.27 -44.22
CA LEU A 432 29.57 -22.57 -45.38
C LEU A 432 30.72 -21.57 -45.50
N LYS A 433 30.46 -20.29 -45.24
CA LYS A 433 31.50 -19.26 -45.22
C LYS A 433 32.49 -19.47 -44.08
N THR A 434 32.02 -19.76 -42.86
CA THR A 434 32.89 -20.10 -41.73
C THR A 434 33.73 -21.34 -42.02
N LEU A 435 33.16 -22.35 -42.67
CA LEU A 435 33.90 -23.54 -43.09
C LEU A 435 34.95 -23.21 -44.16
N TYR A 436 34.60 -22.39 -45.15
CA TYR A 436 35.54 -21.89 -46.15
C TYR A 436 36.71 -21.14 -45.49
N ASP A 437 36.43 -20.17 -44.62
CA ASP A 437 37.47 -19.40 -43.91
C ASP A 437 38.35 -20.32 -43.04
N ALA A 438 37.74 -21.27 -42.31
CA ALA A 438 38.47 -22.24 -41.49
C ALA A 438 39.38 -23.19 -42.32
N THR A 439 38.93 -23.58 -43.51
CA THR A 439 39.66 -24.54 -44.37
C THR A 439 40.67 -23.90 -45.31
N PHE A 440 40.48 -22.65 -45.71
CA PHE A 440 41.33 -21.99 -46.71
C PHE A 440 42.11 -20.78 -46.18
N GLU A 441 41.59 -20.03 -45.19
CA GLU A 441 42.33 -18.92 -44.56
C GLU A 441 43.14 -19.37 -43.33
N HIS A 442 42.61 -20.30 -42.53
CA HIS A 442 43.22 -20.73 -41.26
C HIS A 442 43.91 -22.09 -41.29
N ALA A 443 43.78 -22.87 -42.37
CA ALA A 443 44.51 -24.13 -42.50
C ALA A 443 45.96 -23.86 -42.94
N GLU A 444 46.91 -24.03 -42.02
CA GLU A 444 48.35 -23.95 -42.32
C GLU A 444 48.83 -24.99 -43.37
N GLY A 445 48.01 -26.01 -43.68
CA GLY A 445 48.37 -27.09 -44.62
C GLY A 445 48.37 -26.74 -46.11
N PHE A 446 47.88 -25.56 -46.50
CA PHE A 446 47.84 -25.13 -47.92
C PHE A 446 48.65 -23.86 -48.21
N LYS A 447 49.50 -23.40 -47.28
CA LYS A 447 50.57 -22.46 -47.62
C LYS A 447 51.71 -23.29 -48.23
N PRO A 448 52.19 -23.00 -49.45
CA PRO A 448 53.39 -23.67 -49.95
C PRO A 448 54.53 -23.29 -49.01
N ASP A 449 55.04 -24.28 -48.27
CA ASP A 449 56.23 -24.11 -47.43
C ASP A 449 57.35 -23.51 -48.28
N HIS A 450 57.75 -22.29 -47.95
CA HIS A 450 58.90 -21.67 -48.57
C HIS A 450 60.14 -22.51 -48.27
N ALA A 451 60.63 -23.14 -49.34
CA ALA A 451 61.78 -24.01 -49.42
C ALA A 451 63.00 -23.51 -48.63
N TYR A 452 63.55 -24.41 -47.81
CA TYR A 452 64.92 -24.32 -47.31
C TYR A 452 65.93 -24.58 -48.44
N ASN A 453 66.76 -23.57 -48.70
CA ASN A 453 68.15 -23.59 -49.19
C ASN A 453 68.65 -24.76 -50.06
N MET A 454 68.91 -24.48 -51.35
CA MET A 454 70.02 -25.05 -52.12
C MET A 454 70.61 -24.00 -53.10
N HIS A 455 71.88 -23.66 -52.85
CA HIS A 455 72.93 -22.92 -53.57
C HIS A 455 72.67 -22.10 -54.88
N PRO A 456 73.41 -20.98 -55.10
CA PRO A 456 73.28 -20.12 -56.27
C PRO A 456 74.28 -20.49 -57.39
N LEU A 457 73.85 -20.48 -58.65
CA LEU A 457 74.77 -20.26 -59.78
C LEU A 457 74.02 -19.72 -61.02
N MET A 458 74.37 -18.49 -61.39
CA MET A 458 74.47 -17.93 -62.76
C MET A 458 73.37 -18.22 -63.79
N GLY A 459 72.74 -17.15 -64.29
CA GLY A 459 72.20 -17.13 -65.67
C GLY A 459 71.06 -16.14 -65.85
N GLY A 460 71.21 -15.18 -66.77
CA GLY A 460 70.25 -14.10 -66.99
C GLY A 460 69.04 -14.47 -67.86
N PHE A 461 68.38 -13.40 -68.35
CA PHE A 461 67.15 -13.34 -69.18
C PHE A 461 65.85 -13.54 -68.37
N GLY A 462 64.88 -12.63 -68.34
CA GLY A 462 64.42 -11.66 -69.33
C GLY A 462 63.03 -12.09 -69.82
N GLY A 463 61.97 -11.32 -69.57
CA GLY A 463 60.65 -11.63 -70.15
C GLY A 463 59.44 -10.97 -69.50
N MET A 464 59.17 -9.72 -69.86
CA MET A 464 57.84 -9.12 -69.82
C MET A 464 56.83 -9.91 -70.66
N ARG A 465 55.57 -10.01 -70.21
CA ARG A 465 54.42 -9.91 -71.11
C ARG A 465 53.15 -9.39 -70.40
N PHE A 466 52.73 -8.22 -70.88
CA PHE A 466 51.37 -7.66 -70.98
C PHE A 466 50.26 -8.72 -70.98
N GLY A 467 49.07 -8.54 -70.41
CA GLY A 467 48.27 -7.33 -70.19
C GLY A 467 46.93 -7.49 -70.93
N HIS A 468 45.80 -7.39 -70.22
CA HIS A 468 44.54 -6.92 -70.81
C HIS A 468 43.62 -6.39 -69.71
N ALA A 469 43.37 -5.09 -69.78
CA ALA A 469 42.43 -4.33 -68.98
C ALA A 469 41.02 -4.44 -69.57
N TYR A 470 39.99 -4.31 -68.71
CA TYR A 470 38.85 -3.41 -68.94
C TYR A 470 38.33 -2.93 -67.57
N ALA A 471 38.10 -1.62 -67.49
CA ALA A 471 37.74 -0.83 -66.32
C ALA A 471 36.35 -0.21 -66.50
N HIS A 472 35.61 0.00 -65.42
CA HIS A 472 34.79 1.19 -65.08
C HIS A 472 34.03 0.87 -63.78
N GLU A 473 34.44 1.42 -62.63
CA GLU A 473 34.09 2.75 -62.06
C GLU A 473 32.79 2.74 -61.25
N SER A 474 32.94 3.00 -59.95
CA SER A 474 32.02 3.86 -59.20
C SER A 474 32.81 4.57 -58.07
N ILE A 475 33.23 5.80 -58.37
CA ILE A 475 33.43 6.89 -57.40
C ILE A 475 32.05 7.09 -56.71
N GLY A 476 31.85 7.18 -55.40
CA GLY A 476 32.67 7.64 -54.29
C GLY A 476 31.88 8.77 -53.61
N LEU A 477 31.52 8.65 -52.33
CA LEU A 477 31.49 9.79 -51.39
C LEU A 477 31.33 9.31 -49.93
N SER A 478 32.31 9.73 -49.16
CA SER A 478 32.51 9.68 -47.71
C SER A 478 31.47 10.43 -46.89
N SER A 479 31.18 10.00 -45.64
CA SER A 479 31.71 10.69 -44.44
C SER A 479 31.34 10.01 -43.10
N MET A 480 32.26 10.19 -42.16
CA MET A 480 32.11 10.26 -40.69
C MET A 480 31.83 8.99 -39.89
N GLY A 481 32.91 8.49 -39.30
CA GLY A 481 32.87 7.60 -38.15
C GLY A 481 32.72 8.34 -36.82
N MET A 482 32.11 7.64 -35.87
CA MET A 482 32.45 7.71 -34.46
C MET A 482 32.51 6.28 -33.93
N GLY A 483 33.70 5.87 -33.50
CA GLY A 483 33.92 4.64 -32.75
C GLY A 483 33.85 4.92 -31.25
N MET A 484 33.21 4.02 -30.51
CA MET A 484 33.46 3.78 -29.10
C MET A 484 33.43 2.26 -28.90
N GLY A 485 34.60 1.70 -28.62
CA GLY A 485 34.76 0.30 -28.26
C GLY A 485 34.46 0.06 -26.79
N PHE A 486 34.06 -1.17 -26.46
CA PHE A 486 34.14 -1.70 -25.10
C PHE A 486 34.60 -3.15 -25.14
N GLY A 487 35.70 -3.39 -24.43
CA GLY A 487 36.30 -4.70 -24.20
C GLY A 487 35.64 -5.44 -23.04
N ASP A 488 35.30 -6.68 -23.33
CA ASP A 488 35.51 -7.92 -22.58
C ASP A 488 35.87 -7.87 -21.07
N ARG A 489 35.04 -8.51 -20.23
CA ARG A 489 35.44 -9.22 -18.99
C ARG A 489 34.51 -10.40 -18.66
N SER A 490 35.04 -11.58 -18.95
CA SER A 490 34.88 -12.92 -18.36
C SER A 490 34.02 -13.16 -17.10
N PHE A 491 33.23 -14.25 -17.16
CA PHE A 491 32.62 -14.98 -16.06
C PHE A 491 33.32 -16.33 -15.86
N ARG A 492 33.58 -16.75 -14.61
CA ARG A 492 33.87 -18.15 -14.25
C ARG A 492 33.12 -18.60 -13.00
N GLN A 493 32.73 -19.86 -13.06
CA GLN A 493 31.77 -20.62 -12.25
C GLN A 493 32.48 -21.36 -11.10
N ALA A 494 31.80 -21.62 -9.97
CA ALA A 494 32.23 -22.61 -8.98
C ALA A 494 31.05 -23.33 -8.28
N LYS A 495 31.15 -24.67 -8.22
CA LYS A 495 30.26 -25.63 -7.53
C LYS A 495 30.66 -25.79 -6.05
N GLY A 496 29.72 -26.25 -5.21
CA GLY A 496 29.85 -26.25 -3.74
C GLY A 496 30.02 -27.60 -3.01
N LYS A 497 29.89 -27.48 -1.67
CA LYS A 497 29.76 -28.48 -0.56
C LYS A 497 30.99 -29.39 -0.33
N THR A 498 31.44 -29.75 0.88
CA THR A 498 30.83 -30.07 2.19
C THR A 498 31.86 -29.94 3.35
N GLY A 499 31.43 -29.74 4.60
CA GLY A 499 32.13 -30.27 5.81
C GLY A 499 32.50 -29.27 6.92
N ARG A 500 31.73 -29.29 8.02
CA ARG A 500 32.05 -28.76 9.39
C ARG A 500 32.85 -29.82 10.18
N PRO A 501 33.27 -29.62 11.46
CA PRO A 501 33.47 -28.40 12.28
C PRO A 501 34.79 -28.39 13.12
N GLY A 502 35.10 -27.27 13.79
CA GLY A 502 35.70 -27.31 15.14
C GLY A 502 36.95 -26.47 15.43
N TRP A 503 36.87 -25.76 16.57
CA TRP A 503 37.95 -25.34 17.48
C TRP A 503 38.61 -23.96 17.29
N SER A 504 38.14 -23.03 18.13
CA SER A 504 38.92 -22.21 19.09
C SER A 504 40.39 -21.88 18.78
N LYS A 505 40.72 -20.58 18.68
CA LYS A 505 41.58 -19.82 19.63
C LYS A 505 42.14 -18.52 19.01
N LEU A 506 42.24 -17.52 19.89
CA LEU A 506 43.30 -16.50 20.01
C LEU A 506 43.30 -15.24 19.10
N ALA A 507 43.21 -14.12 19.83
CA ALA A 507 43.98 -12.88 19.70
C ALA A 507 43.66 -11.94 18.53
N SER A 508 42.92 -10.86 18.79
CA SER A 508 43.44 -9.54 19.25
C SER A 508 42.28 -8.56 19.35
#